data_AF-A0A9X6UK99-F1
#
_entry.id   AF-A0A9X6UK99-F1
#
_cell.length_a   1.000
_cell.length_b   1.000
_cell.length_c   1.000
_cell.angle_alpha   90.00
_cell.angle_beta   90.00
_cell.angle_gamma   90.00
#
_symmetry.space_group_name_H-M   'P 1'
#
loop_
_entity.id
_entity.type
_entity.pdbx_description
1 polymer ?
#
loop_
_entity_poly.entity_id
_entity_poly.type
_entity_poly.pdbx_seq_one_letter_code
_entity_poly.pdbx_strand_id
1 'polypeptide(L)'
;MPSWISEENLQKALNNGINYHTLYSRIKNGWTIKEATTIPVHEGAITKEEKEIAESNGISYYTVYSRINESGMSIEEAITAPLGVCKERKHGKWTKIALENGISKTTFYSRLQLGWGYEEAATKPVRKMNTMNEWLEIAKKNGIKRNTFYTRIYHQKLDLETAATRPVIHVGRRCSVKDKEEV
;
A
#
# COMPACT_ATOMS: atom_id res chain seq x y z
N MET A 1 -38.11 26.73 -17.73
CA MET A 1 -38.56 25.44 -17.16
C MET A 1 -38.98 24.50 -18.28
N PRO A 2 -38.75 23.19 -18.17
CA PRO A 2 -39.32 22.21 -19.10
C PRO A 2 -40.84 22.37 -19.15
N SER A 3 -41.44 22.34 -20.34
CA SER A 3 -42.87 22.65 -20.55
C SER A 3 -43.86 21.71 -19.85
N TRP A 4 -43.38 20.56 -19.35
CA TRP A 4 -44.18 19.51 -18.72
C TRP A 4 -44.21 19.58 -17.18
N ILE A 5 -43.44 20.48 -16.55
CA ILE A 5 -43.60 20.82 -15.12
C ILE A 5 -44.31 22.16 -15.03
N SER A 6 -45.51 22.18 -14.43
CA SER A 6 -46.18 23.43 -14.08
C SER A 6 -45.49 24.10 -12.90
N GLU A 7 -45.50 25.44 -12.89
CA GLU A 7 -45.00 26.26 -11.78
C GLU A 7 -45.62 25.84 -10.44
N GLU A 8 -46.91 25.53 -10.45
CA GLU A 8 -47.66 25.07 -9.29
C GLU A 8 -47.08 23.78 -8.67
N ASN A 9 -46.74 22.79 -9.50
CA ASN A 9 -46.17 21.54 -9.03
C ASN A 9 -44.74 21.72 -8.49
N LEU A 10 -43.98 22.65 -9.06
CA LEU A 10 -42.66 23.02 -8.56
C LEU A 10 -42.76 23.70 -7.20
N GLN A 11 -43.67 24.67 -7.05
CA GLN A 11 -43.90 25.37 -5.78
C GLN A 11 -44.32 24.39 -4.68
N LYS A 12 -45.19 23.43 -5.01
CA LYS A 12 -45.64 22.37 -4.11
C LYS A 12 -44.49 21.43 -3.69
N ALA A 13 -43.62 21.06 -4.62
CA ALA A 13 -42.43 20.26 -4.31
C ALA A 13 -41.46 21.01 -3.39
N LEU A 14 -41.21 22.29 -3.66
CA LEU A 14 -40.34 23.14 -2.84
C LEU A 14 -40.87 23.28 -1.40
N ASN A 15 -42.18 23.47 -1.24
CA ASN A 15 -42.82 23.51 0.08
C ASN A 15 -42.67 22.19 0.86
N ASN A 16 -42.56 21.06 0.14
CA ASN A 16 -42.32 19.74 0.73
C ASN A 16 -40.82 19.39 0.83
N GLY A 17 -39.92 20.36 0.63
CA GLY A 17 -38.47 20.17 0.73
C GLY A 17 -37.84 19.42 -0.44
N ILE A 18 -38.56 19.24 -1.55
CA ILE A 18 -38.09 18.52 -2.73
C ILE A 18 -37.53 19.53 -3.74
N ASN A 19 -36.22 19.49 -3.97
CA ASN A 19 -35.54 20.31 -4.98
C ASN A 19 -36.05 19.98 -6.40
N TYR A 20 -36.11 21.00 -7.27
CA TYR A 20 -36.30 20.88 -8.71
C TYR A 20 -35.57 19.68 -9.34
N HIS A 21 -34.28 19.47 -9.05
CA HIS A 21 -33.51 18.37 -9.60
C HIS A 21 -34.02 16.99 -9.18
N THR A 22 -34.47 16.87 -7.93
CA THR A 22 -35.05 15.63 -7.40
C THR A 22 -36.43 15.38 -8.03
N LEU A 23 -37.26 16.40 -8.13
CA LEU A 23 -38.55 16.35 -8.81
C LEU A 23 -38.40 15.92 -10.27
N TYR A 24 -37.46 16.56 -11.00
CA TYR A 24 -37.13 16.23 -12.39
C TYR A 24 -36.69 14.77 -12.54
N SER A 25 -35.80 14.30 -11.66
CA SER A 25 -35.28 12.93 -11.72
C SER A 25 -36.38 11.89 -11.49
N ARG A 26 -37.31 12.14 -10.55
CA ARG A 26 -38.46 11.26 -10.29
C ARG A 26 -39.35 11.12 -11.51
N ILE A 27 -39.71 12.23 -12.13
CA ILE A 27 -40.58 12.21 -13.32
C ILE A 27 -39.85 11.55 -14.51
N LYS A 28 -38.55 11.80 -14.70
CA LYS A 28 -37.73 11.10 -15.71
C LYS A 28 -37.68 9.59 -15.48
N ASN A 29 -37.73 9.16 -14.22
CA ASN A 29 -37.78 7.75 -13.82
C ASN A 29 -39.22 7.16 -13.79
N GLY A 30 -40.21 7.88 -14.33
CA GLY A 30 -41.57 7.38 -14.51
C GLY A 30 -42.51 7.56 -13.32
N TRP A 31 -42.14 8.34 -12.31
CA TRP A 31 -43.02 8.64 -11.18
C TRP A 31 -44.19 9.51 -11.60
N THR A 32 -45.35 9.33 -10.95
CA THR A 32 -46.48 10.24 -11.15
C THR A 32 -46.19 11.60 -10.50
N ILE A 33 -46.79 12.67 -11.04
CA ILE A 33 -46.59 14.04 -10.51
C ILE A 33 -46.98 14.14 -9.03
N LYS A 34 -48.07 13.46 -8.64
CA LYS A 34 -48.54 13.43 -7.25
C LYS A 34 -47.47 12.80 -6.35
N GLU A 35 -47.00 11.61 -6.66
CA GLU A 35 -45.96 10.91 -5.90
C GLU A 35 -44.65 11.70 -5.86
N ALA A 36 -44.25 12.27 -7.00
CA ALA A 36 -43.00 13.00 -7.11
C ALA A 36 -42.96 14.28 -6.26
N THR A 37 -44.13 14.88 -5.98
CA THR A 37 -44.27 16.09 -5.15
C THR A 37 -44.58 15.80 -3.68
N THR A 38 -45.11 14.64 -3.31
CA THR A 38 -45.50 14.33 -1.91
C THR A 38 -44.59 13.36 -1.18
N ILE A 39 -43.91 12.44 -1.87
CA ILE A 39 -43.05 11.47 -1.20
C ILE A 39 -41.76 12.20 -0.78
N PRO A 40 -41.41 12.23 0.52
CA PRO A 40 -40.18 12.89 0.96
C PRO A 40 -38.95 12.23 0.29
N VAL A 41 -37.91 13.01 0.05
CA VAL A 41 -36.65 12.45 -0.44
C VAL A 41 -36.11 11.56 0.66
N HIS A 42 -36.01 10.25 0.43
CA HIS A 42 -35.33 9.38 1.36
C HIS A 42 -33.85 9.78 1.31
N GLU A 43 -33.39 10.51 2.32
CA GLU A 43 -31.99 10.82 2.45
C GLU A 43 -31.27 9.51 2.76
N GLY A 44 -30.81 8.82 1.73
CA GLY A 44 -29.79 7.76 1.85
C GLY A 44 -28.42 8.33 2.23
N ALA A 45 -28.38 9.58 2.73
CA ALA A 45 -27.20 10.29 3.15
C ALA A 45 -27.24 10.41 4.67
N ILE A 46 -26.25 9.79 5.31
CA ILE A 46 -25.95 10.00 6.74
C ILE A 46 -25.80 11.52 6.96
N THR A 47 -26.54 12.05 7.92
CA THR A 47 -26.49 13.47 8.27
C THR A 47 -25.13 13.83 8.86
N LYS A 48 -24.81 15.13 8.92
CA LYS A 48 -23.54 15.59 9.48
C LYS A 48 -23.39 15.17 10.95
N GLU A 49 -24.48 15.22 11.72
CA GLU A 49 -24.51 14.86 13.14
C GLU A 49 -24.27 13.36 13.34
N GLU A 50 -24.93 12.50 12.57
CA GLU A 50 -24.72 11.04 12.61
C GLU A 50 -23.29 10.65 12.21
N LYS A 51 -22.68 11.42 11.31
CA LYS A 51 -21.27 11.24 10.93
C LYS A 51 -20.33 11.58 12.10
N GLU A 52 -20.58 12.67 12.82
CA GLU A 52 -19.78 13.04 14.00
C GLU A 52 -19.92 11.99 15.12
N ILE A 53 -21.11 11.41 15.29
CA ILE A 53 -21.34 10.29 16.22
C ILE A 53 -20.55 9.05 15.79
N ALA A 54 -20.61 8.69 14.50
CA ALA A 54 -19.87 7.55 13.97
C ALA A 54 -18.35 7.70 14.13
N GLU A 55 -17.82 8.89 13.84
CA GLU A 55 -16.39 9.19 14.02
C GLU A 55 -15.97 9.15 15.49
N SER A 56 -16.82 9.64 16.40
CA SER A 56 -16.60 9.52 17.85
C SER A 56 -16.56 8.06 18.33
N ASN A 57 -17.32 7.18 17.67
CA ASN A 57 -17.30 5.73 17.90
C ASN A 57 -16.18 5.00 17.13
N GLY A 58 -15.31 5.73 16.40
CA GLY A 58 -14.22 5.16 15.61
C GLY A 58 -14.67 4.42 14.34
N ILE A 59 -15.90 4.67 13.88
CA ILE A 59 -16.48 4.03 12.70
C ILE A 59 -16.35 4.98 11.50
N SER A 60 -15.74 4.50 10.42
CA SER A 60 -15.58 5.32 9.21
C SER A 60 -16.90 5.48 8.45
N TYR A 61 -17.07 6.60 7.75
CA TYR A 61 -18.21 6.83 6.85
C TYR A 61 -18.47 5.66 5.89
N TYR A 62 -17.40 5.12 5.29
CA TYR A 62 -17.51 3.98 4.38
C TYR A 62 -18.07 2.74 5.07
N THR A 63 -17.68 2.51 6.32
CA THR A 63 -18.22 1.42 7.13
C THR A 63 -19.71 1.61 7.38
N VAL A 64 -20.15 2.81 7.80
CA VAL A 64 -21.58 3.10 8.01
C VAL A 64 -22.37 2.91 6.70
N TYR A 65 -21.83 3.41 5.58
CA TYR A 65 -22.44 3.26 4.26
C TYR A 65 -22.63 1.79 3.85
N SER A 66 -21.57 0.96 3.97
CA SER A 66 -21.65 -0.47 3.68
C SER A 66 -22.63 -1.19 4.61
N ARG A 67 -22.69 -0.82 5.88
CA ARG A 67 -23.67 -1.37 6.84
C ARG A 67 -25.12 -1.11 6.41
N ILE A 68 -25.43 0.11 5.97
CA ILE A 68 -26.78 0.48 5.50
C ILE A 68 -27.09 -0.21 4.17
N ASN A 69 -26.19 -0.09 3.19
CA ASN A 69 -26.50 -0.46 1.81
C ASN A 69 -26.26 -1.94 1.49
N GLU A 70 -25.27 -2.58 2.13
CA GLU A 70 -24.94 -3.99 1.89
C GLU A 70 -25.48 -4.91 2.99
N SER A 71 -25.47 -4.47 4.25
CA SER A 71 -25.94 -5.27 5.38
C SER A 71 -27.39 -4.98 5.78
N GLY A 72 -28.02 -3.94 5.23
CA GLY A 72 -29.41 -3.58 5.51
C GLY A 72 -29.67 -3.07 6.93
N MET A 73 -28.63 -2.58 7.63
CA MET A 73 -28.78 -2.01 8.97
C MET A 73 -29.51 -0.67 8.95
N SER A 74 -30.18 -0.37 10.06
CA SER A 74 -30.67 0.99 10.31
C SER A 74 -29.51 1.97 10.53
N ILE A 75 -29.76 3.27 10.37
CA ILE A 75 -28.72 4.30 10.54
C ILE A 75 -28.17 4.28 11.97
N GLU A 76 -29.06 4.20 12.98
CA GLU A 76 -28.69 4.15 14.39
C GLU A 76 -27.79 2.94 14.72
N GLU A 77 -28.14 1.76 14.22
CA GLU A 77 -27.31 0.56 14.37
C GLU A 77 -25.98 0.71 13.64
N ALA A 78 -26.00 1.29 12.43
CA ALA A 78 -24.80 1.43 11.62
C ALA A 78 -23.74 2.36 12.25
N ILE A 79 -24.15 3.37 13.02
CA ILE A 79 -23.25 4.32 13.70
C ILE A 79 -22.86 3.89 15.13
N THR A 80 -23.55 2.94 15.74
CA THR A 80 -23.28 2.49 17.12
C THR A 80 -22.67 1.10 17.21
N ALA A 81 -22.92 0.22 16.22
CA ALA A 81 -22.43 -1.15 16.27
C ALA A 81 -20.90 -1.19 16.30
N PRO A 82 -20.28 -1.93 17.24
CA PRO A 82 -18.83 -2.02 17.34
C PRO A 82 -18.24 -2.61 16.06
N LEU A 83 -17.03 -2.16 15.70
CA LEU A 83 -16.29 -2.80 14.62
C LEU A 83 -15.98 -4.25 15.01
N GLY A 84 -16.18 -5.18 14.08
CA GLY A 84 -15.82 -6.57 14.31
C GLY A 84 -14.33 -6.71 14.60
N VAL A 85 -13.97 -7.63 15.50
CA VAL A 85 -12.56 -7.93 15.78
C VAL A 85 -11.95 -8.49 14.50
N CYS A 86 -10.98 -7.77 13.93
CA CYS A 86 -10.14 -8.33 12.87
C CYS A 86 -9.42 -9.55 13.44
N LYS A 87 -9.87 -10.75 13.04
CA LYS A 87 -9.19 -11.99 13.40
C LYS A 87 -7.74 -11.88 12.99
N GLU A 88 -6.82 -12.22 13.89
CA GLU A 88 -5.41 -12.27 13.52
C GLU A 88 -5.25 -13.21 12.32
N ARG A 89 -4.49 -12.75 11.31
CA ARG A 89 -4.20 -13.58 10.13
C ARG A 89 -3.51 -14.87 10.58
N LYS A 90 -3.66 -15.95 9.81
CA LYS A 90 -3.12 -17.30 10.10
C LYS A 90 -1.67 -17.32 10.63
N HIS A 91 -0.84 -16.38 10.19
CA HIS A 91 0.58 -16.27 10.56
C HIS A 91 0.93 -14.96 11.27
N GLY A 92 -0.07 -14.19 11.71
CA GLY A 92 0.08 -12.81 12.20
C GLY A 92 1.04 -12.70 13.38
N LYS A 93 0.86 -13.54 14.41
CA LYS A 93 1.75 -13.62 15.58
C LYS A 93 3.22 -13.83 15.18
N TRP A 94 3.50 -14.83 14.36
CA TRP A 94 4.85 -15.17 13.92
C TRP A 94 5.46 -14.15 12.97
N THR A 95 4.63 -13.46 12.18
CA THR A 95 5.08 -12.37 11.32
C THR A 95 5.59 -11.18 12.13
N LYS A 96 4.96 -10.88 13.27
CA LYS A 96 5.43 -9.84 14.21
C LYS A 96 6.79 -10.22 14.80
N ILE A 97 6.91 -11.45 15.32
CA ILE A 97 8.17 -11.99 15.87
C ILE A 97 9.30 -11.97 14.82
N ALA A 98 9.02 -12.40 13.59
CA ALA A 98 10.00 -12.37 12.51
C ALA A 98 10.52 -10.95 12.24
N LEU A 99 9.61 -9.97 12.21
CA LEU A 99 9.96 -8.56 12.00
C LEU A 99 10.84 -8.01 13.13
N GLU A 100 10.52 -8.34 14.39
CA GLU A 100 11.32 -7.99 15.57
C GLU A 100 12.73 -8.60 15.49
N ASN A 101 12.86 -9.80 14.93
CA ASN A 101 14.15 -10.46 14.67
C ASN A 101 14.85 -9.97 13.39
N GLY A 102 14.35 -8.91 12.73
CA GLY A 102 14.93 -8.37 11.50
C GLY A 102 14.75 -9.25 10.26
N ILE A 103 13.86 -10.24 10.32
CA ILE A 103 13.51 -11.11 9.19
C ILE A 103 12.33 -10.49 8.45
N SER A 104 12.54 -10.24 7.16
CA SER A 104 11.47 -9.70 6.31
C SER A 104 10.31 -10.68 6.19
N LYS A 105 9.08 -10.16 6.02
CA LYS A 105 7.87 -10.98 5.84
C LYS A 105 8.03 -11.96 4.68
N THR A 106 8.62 -11.51 3.57
CA THR A 106 8.88 -12.35 2.40
C THR A 106 9.79 -13.52 2.75
N THR A 107 10.91 -13.27 3.44
CA THR A 107 11.81 -14.33 3.90
C THR A 107 11.11 -15.32 4.83
N PHE A 108 10.30 -14.85 5.77
CA PHE A 108 9.52 -15.69 6.67
C PHE A 108 8.56 -16.62 5.90
N TYR A 109 7.79 -16.07 4.94
CA TYR A 109 6.88 -16.88 4.12
C TYR A 109 7.61 -17.87 3.21
N SER A 110 8.73 -17.47 2.61
CA SER A 110 9.55 -18.39 1.81
C SER A 110 10.06 -19.56 2.66
N ARG A 111 10.45 -19.33 3.91
CA ARG A 111 10.85 -20.40 4.83
C ARG A 111 9.70 -21.36 5.14
N LEU A 112 8.50 -20.84 5.39
CA LEU A 112 7.31 -21.69 5.58
C LEU A 112 6.99 -22.52 4.33
N GLN A 113 7.12 -21.94 3.12
CA GLN A 113 6.94 -22.67 1.86
C GLN A 113 7.99 -23.78 1.66
N LEU A 114 9.19 -23.59 2.18
CA LEU A 114 10.26 -24.58 2.22
C LEU A 114 10.08 -25.62 3.37
N GLY A 115 8.95 -25.58 4.09
CA GLY A 115 8.62 -26.54 5.15
C GLY A 115 9.25 -26.24 6.51
N TRP A 116 9.77 -25.02 6.73
CA TRP A 116 10.33 -24.66 8.04
C TRP A 116 9.23 -24.54 9.10
N GLY A 117 9.57 -24.88 10.34
CA GLY A 117 8.72 -24.59 11.49
C GLY A 117 8.56 -23.07 11.70
N TYR A 118 7.46 -22.66 12.33
CA TYR A 118 7.18 -21.25 12.58
C TYR A 118 8.26 -20.54 13.40
N GLU A 119 8.71 -21.19 14.47
CA GLU A 119 9.76 -20.68 15.34
C GLU A 119 11.06 -20.51 14.56
N GLU A 120 11.51 -21.56 13.87
CA GLU A 120 12.71 -21.52 13.06
C GLU A 120 12.64 -20.46 11.95
N ALA A 121 11.48 -20.33 11.31
CA ALA A 121 11.27 -19.35 10.26
C ALA A 121 11.37 -17.91 10.77
N ALA A 122 10.94 -17.67 12.02
CA ALA A 122 10.88 -16.36 12.65
C ALA A 122 12.12 -15.98 13.49
N THR A 123 13.00 -16.92 13.83
CA THR A 123 14.16 -16.65 14.71
C THR A 123 15.51 -16.87 14.04
N LYS A 124 15.63 -17.80 13.09
CA LYS A 124 16.93 -18.08 12.45
C LYS A 124 17.40 -16.86 11.63
N PRO A 125 18.63 -16.37 11.82
CA PRO A 125 19.08 -15.15 11.13
C PRO A 125 19.11 -15.34 9.61
N VAL A 126 18.87 -14.26 8.87
CA VAL A 126 19.01 -14.26 7.41
C VAL A 126 20.50 -14.33 7.06
N ARG A 127 20.87 -15.19 6.11
CA ARG A 127 22.25 -15.24 5.61
C ARG A 127 22.62 -13.88 5.01
N LYS A 128 23.60 -13.19 5.59
CA LYS A 128 24.16 -11.96 5.02
C LYS A 128 24.77 -12.30 3.66
N MET A 129 24.19 -11.76 2.60
CA MET A 129 24.73 -11.90 1.26
C MET A 129 25.65 -10.72 1.00
N ASN A 130 26.90 -10.75 1.51
CA ASN A 130 27.92 -9.76 1.13
C ASN A 130 29.33 -10.08 1.63
N THR A 131 30.08 -10.86 0.87
CA THR A 131 31.55 -10.71 0.84
C THR A 131 31.96 -9.91 -0.41
N MET A 132 31.29 -10.15 -1.53
CA MET A 132 31.73 -9.63 -2.82
C MET A 132 31.64 -8.10 -2.97
N ASN A 133 30.61 -7.45 -2.41
CA ASN A 133 30.47 -5.99 -2.55
C ASN A 133 31.48 -5.22 -1.68
N GLU A 134 31.82 -5.72 -0.49
CA GLU A 134 32.85 -5.12 0.36
C GLU A 134 34.22 -5.17 -0.33
N TRP A 135 34.59 -6.33 -0.88
CA TRP A 135 35.81 -6.50 -1.66
C TRP A 135 35.81 -5.69 -2.96
N LEU A 136 34.65 -5.44 -3.53
CA LEU A 136 34.52 -4.60 -4.72
C LEU A 136 34.82 -3.13 -4.42
N GLU A 137 34.42 -2.62 -3.25
CA GLU A 137 34.80 -1.28 -2.81
C GLU A 137 36.31 -1.19 -2.49
N ILE A 138 36.90 -2.24 -1.91
CA ILE A 138 38.35 -2.34 -1.71
C ILE A 138 39.07 -2.33 -3.07
N ALA A 139 38.61 -3.12 -4.04
CA ALA A 139 39.18 -3.15 -5.39
C ALA A 139 39.11 -1.78 -6.07
N LYS A 140 37.99 -1.07 -5.92
CA LYS A 140 37.80 0.29 -6.46
C LYS A 140 38.77 1.29 -5.83
N LYS A 141 38.99 1.24 -4.51
CA LYS A 141 39.99 2.07 -3.82
C LYS A 141 41.41 1.80 -4.33
N ASN A 142 41.71 0.54 -4.67
CA ASN A 142 42.99 0.12 -5.27
C ASN A 142 43.06 0.36 -6.79
N GLY A 143 42.09 1.06 -7.39
CA GLY A 143 42.09 1.38 -8.82
C GLY A 143 41.79 0.20 -9.75
N ILE A 144 41.31 -0.92 -9.21
CA ILE A 144 40.95 -2.12 -9.98
C ILE A 144 39.48 -2.01 -10.41
N LYS A 145 39.23 -2.14 -11.71
CA LYS A 145 37.87 -2.12 -12.25
C LYS A 145 37.08 -3.36 -11.82
N ARG A 146 35.76 -3.20 -11.60
CA ARG A 146 34.80 -4.28 -11.27
C ARG A 146 35.01 -5.52 -12.16
N ASN A 147 35.08 -5.34 -13.48
CA ASN A 147 35.23 -6.47 -14.41
C ASN A 147 36.55 -7.19 -14.18
N THR A 148 37.65 -6.46 -13.98
CA THR A 148 38.98 -7.05 -13.69
C THR A 148 38.97 -7.84 -12.39
N PHE A 149 38.32 -7.31 -11.35
CA PHE A 149 38.14 -8.00 -10.07
C PHE A 149 37.38 -9.33 -10.25
N TYR A 150 36.25 -9.33 -10.97
CA TYR A 150 35.50 -10.56 -11.26
C TYR A 150 36.27 -11.54 -12.16
N THR A 151 37.02 -11.05 -13.14
CA THR A 151 37.86 -11.92 -13.98
C THR A 151 38.91 -12.65 -13.15
N ARG A 152 39.52 -11.96 -12.18
CA ARG A 152 40.50 -12.55 -11.26
C ARG A 152 39.89 -13.69 -10.43
N ILE A 153 38.65 -13.55 -9.98
CA ILE A 153 37.96 -14.57 -9.18
C ILE A 153 37.49 -15.74 -10.06
N TYR A 154 36.73 -15.46 -11.12
CA TYR A 154 36.06 -16.52 -11.87
C TYR A 154 36.96 -17.22 -12.87
N HIS A 155 37.87 -16.49 -13.52
CA HIS A 155 38.74 -17.05 -14.55
C HIS A 155 40.15 -17.35 -14.04
N GLN A 156 40.73 -16.47 -13.20
CA GLN A 156 42.07 -16.69 -12.65
C GLN A 156 42.07 -17.43 -11.31
N LYS A 157 40.88 -17.70 -10.74
CA LYS A 157 40.70 -18.45 -9.48
C LYS A 157 41.50 -17.87 -8.30
N LEU A 158 41.70 -16.56 -8.29
CA LEU A 158 42.33 -15.85 -7.17
C LEU A 158 41.35 -15.70 -6.01
N ASP A 159 41.90 -15.68 -4.81
CA ASP A 159 41.18 -15.31 -3.59
C ASP A 159 40.72 -13.85 -3.62
N LEU A 160 39.72 -13.53 -2.80
CA LEU A 160 39.08 -12.21 -2.79
C LEU A 160 40.06 -11.08 -2.47
N GLU A 161 41.01 -11.34 -1.56
CA GLU A 161 41.99 -10.36 -1.11
C GLU A 161 43.01 -10.06 -2.20
N THR A 162 43.65 -11.08 -2.77
CA THR A 162 44.59 -10.91 -3.89
C THR A 162 43.89 -10.31 -5.11
N ALA A 163 42.65 -10.70 -5.38
CA ALA A 163 41.88 -10.15 -6.48
C ALA A 163 41.65 -8.63 -6.34
N ALA A 164 41.45 -8.13 -5.11
CA ALA A 164 41.16 -6.74 -4.80
C ALA A 164 42.41 -5.86 -4.56
N THR A 165 43.58 -6.43 -4.31
CA THR A 165 44.81 -5.67 -3.94
C THR A 165 45.90 -5.71 -5.00
N ARG A 166 45.96 -6.76 -5.83
CA ARG A 166 47.02 -6.90 -6.84
C ARG A 166 46.93 -5.77 -7.89
N PRO A 167 47.99 -4.98 -8.15
CA PRO A 167 47.92 -3.90 -9.14
C PRO A 167 47.64 -4.45 -10.55
N VAL A 168 46.98 -3.66 -11.39
CA VAL A 168 46.74 -4.03 -12.79
C VAL A 168 48.02 -3.76 -13.58
N ILE A 169 48.64 -4.81 -14.12
CA ILE A 169 49.81 -4.65 -14.97
C ILE A 169 49.34 -4.13 -16.33
N HIS A 170 49.68 -2.89 -16.65
CA HIS A 170 49.45 -2.32 -17.98
C HIS A 170 50.56 -2.78 -18.91
N VAL A 171 50.29 -3.77 -19.76
CA VAL A 171 51.19 -4.15 -20.86
C VAL A 171 50.75 -3.46 -22.16
N GLY A 172 51.64 -2.70 -22.81
CA GLY A 172 51.40 -1.97 -24.09
C GLY A 172 51.61 -0.45 -24.02
N ARG A 173 51.13 0.32 -25.02
CA ARG A 173 51.30 1.81 -25.16
C ARG A 173 50.97 2.68 -23.93
N ARG A 174 50.38 2.11 -22.87
CA ARG A 174 50.02 2.78 -21.60
C ARG A 174 51.09 2.62 -20.49
N CYS A 175 52.25 2.01 -20.77
CA CYS A 175 53.30 1.79 -19.77
C CYS A 175 54.03 3.06 -19.29
N SER A 176 53.84 4.23 -19.89
CA SER A 176 54.68 5.40 -19.64
C SER A 176 53.93 6.60 -19.05
N VAL A 177 53.54 6.55 -17.77
CA VAL A 177 53.49 7.76 -16.91
C VAL A 177 53.66 7.34 -15.44
N LYS A 178 54.84 7.61 -14.89
CA LYS A 178 55.18 7.74 -13.47
C LYS A 178 56.52 8.49 -13.42
N ASP A 179 56.78 9.55 -12.68
CA ASP A 179 56.03 10.35 -11.70
C ASP A 179 56.65 11.77 -11.78
N LYS A 180 55.86 12.85 -11.85
CA LYS A 180 56.38 14.19 -11.51
C LYS A 180 56.20 14.33 -10.01
N GLU A 181 57.29 14.13 -9.29
CA GLU A 181 57.40 14.50 -7.88
C GLU A 181 57.16 16.01 -7.74
N GLU A 182 56.25 16.38 -6.84
CA GLU A 182 56.08 17.75 -6.37
C GLU A 182 57.25 18.09 -5.42
N VAL A 183 58.15 18.98 -5.87
CA VAL A 183 58.89 19.97 -5.05
C VAL A 183 59.01 21.25 -5.86
#